data_AF-A0AAU9TMD3-F1
#
_entry.id   AF-A0AAU9TMD3-F1
#
_cell.length_a   1.000
_cell.length_b   1.000
_cell.length_c   1.000
_cell.angle_alpha   90.00
_cell.angle_beta   90.00
_cell.angle_gamma   90.00
#
_symmetry.space_group_name_H-M   'P 1'
#
loop_
_entity.id
_entity.type
_entity.pdbx_description
1 polymer ?
#
loop_
_entity_poly.entity_id
_entity_poly.type
_entity_poly.pdbx_seq_one_letter_code
_entity_poly.pdbx_strand_id
1 'polypeptide(L)' 'MFYGLGAKEVRQVAYQMAKINKMKIPISWETNGIAGKDWLRSFRARHKDLSLKKPEPCSLARATAFNRDNVKTFFEI' A
#
# COMPACT_ATOMS: atom_id res chain seq x y z
N MET A 1 4.90 -13.56 -0.76
CA MET A 1 5.74 -12.52 -1.41
C MET A 1 4.80 -11.66 -2.24
N PHE A 2 4.06 -10.76 -1.58
CA PHE A 2 3.10 -9.87 -2.23
C PHE A 2 3.49 -8.45 -1.86
N TYR A 3 3.72 -7.63 -2.87
CA TYR A 3 4.22 -6.26 -2.71
C TYR A 3 3.05 -5.31 -2.91
N GLY A 4 2.72 -4.54 -1.89
CA GLY A 4 1.70 -3.50 -1.98
C GLY A 4 1.18 -3.12 -0.60
N LEU A 5 1.36 -1.85 -0.22
CA LEU A 5 0.73 -1.28 0.96
C LEU A 5 -0.75 -1.03 0.66
N GLY A 6 -1.62 -1.78 1.34
CA GLY A 6 -3.05 -1.57 1.29
C GLY A 6 -3.46 -0.26 1.97
N ALA A 7 -4.67 0.21 1.66
CA ALA A 7 -5.23 1.45 2.22
C ALA A 7 -5.18 1.52 3.76
N LYS A 8 -5.33 0.37 4.45
CA LYS A 8 -5.24 0.30 5.92
C LYS A 8 -3.80 0.51 6.39
N GLU A 9 -2.85 -0.19 5.79
CA GLU A 9 -1.43 -0.12 6.17
C GLU A 9 -0.87 1.27 5.92
N VAL A 10 -1.19 1.90 4.78
CA VAL A 10 -0.80 3.29 4.49
C VAL A 10 -1.29 4.25 5.58
N ARG A 11 -2.54 4.09 6.02
CA ARG A 11 -3.12 4.93 7.07
C ARG A 11 -2.49 4.67 8.44
N GLN A 12 -2.02 3.46 8.71
CA GLN A 12 -1.29 3.14 9.95
C GLN A 12 0.11 3.75 9.94
N VAL A 13 0.83 3.61 8.83
CA VAL A 13 2.16 4.23 8.65
C VAL A 13 2.04 5.75 8.76
N ALA A 14 1.02 6.36 8.18
CA ALA A 14 0.79 7.80 8.28
C ALA A 14 0.59 8.27 9.73
N TYR A 15 -0.16 7.51 10.54
CA TYR A 15 -0.32 7.81 11.95
C TYR A 15 0.99 7.66 12.74
N GLN A 16 1.74 6.58 12.53
CA GLN A 16 3.05 6.38 13.16
C GLN A 16 4.03 7.49 12.80
N MET A 17 4.10 7.84 11.51
CA MET A 17 4.95 8.93 11.02
C MET A 17 4.55 10.26 11.64
N ALA A 18 3.24 10.54 11.78
CA ALA A 18 2.78 11.75 12.45
C ALA A 18 3.16 11.79 13.94
N LYS A 19 3.10 10.65 14.66
CA LYS A 19 3.56 10.55 16.05
C LYS A 19 5.06 10.75 16.20
N ILE A 20 5.86 10.10 15.35
CA ILE A 20 7.33 10.23 15.35
C ILE A 20 7.74 11.68 15.12
N ASN A 21 7.09 12.35 14.16
CA ASN A 21 7.35 13.76 13.83
C ASN A 21 6.65 14.75 14.78
N LYS A 22 5.99 14.27 15.86
CA LYS A 22 5.25 15.10 16.83
C LYS A 22 4.27 16.08 16.17
N MET A 23 3.64 15.67 15.06
CA MET A 23 2.67 16.49 14.36
C MET A 23 1.34 16.52 15.10
N LYS A 24 0.63 17.65 15.00
CA LYS A 24 -0.74 17.74 15.48
C LYS A 24 -1.63 16.83 14.63
N ILE A 25 -2.20 15.82 15.27
CA ILE A 25 -3.14 14.88 14.64
C ILE A 25 -4.55 15.07 15.22
N PRO A 26 -5.61 14.77 14.46
CA PRO A 26 -6.96 14.76 14.98
C PRO A 26 -7.15 13.74 16.10
N ILE A 27 -8.01 14.04 17.08
CA ILE A 27 -8.35 13.12 18.19
C ILE A 27 -8.83 11.76 17.64
N SER A 28 -9.58 11.77 16.53
CA SER A 28 -10.05 10.55 15.87
C SER A 28 -8.92 9.63 15.40
N TRP A 29 -7.73 10.14 15.11
CA TRP A 29 -6.57 9.31 14.76
C TRP A 29 -5.97 8.66 15.99
N GLU A 30 -5.98 9.37 17.12
CA GLU A 30 -5.45 8.87 18.39
C GLU A 30 -6.36 7.80 18.98
N THR A 31 -7.68 8.01 18.99
CA THR A 31 -8.66 7.02 19.46
C THR A 31 -8.62 5.73 18.62
N ASN A 32 -8.46 5.85 17.30
CA ASN A 32 -8.47 4.69 16.39
C ASN A 32 -7.08 4.11 16.08
N GLY A 33 -6.00 4.80 16.47
CA GLY A 33 -4.62 4.43 16.14
C GLY A 33 -4.29 4.41 14.64
N ILE A 34 -5.04 5.15 13.81
CA ILE A 34 -4.93 5.10 12.35
C ILE A 34 -5.40 6.41 11.72
N ALA A 35 -4.77 6.82 10.61
CA ALA A 35 -5.21 7.99 9.86
C ALA A 35 -6.65 7.86 9.35
N GLY A 36 -7.36 8.96 9.15
CA GLY A 36 -8.74 8.96 8.62
C GLY A 36 -8.86 8.51 7.16
N LYS A 37 -10.06 8.11 6.72
CA LYS A 37 -10.33 7.78 5.31
C LYS A 37 -10.21 9.01 4.41
N ASP A 38 -10.69 10.16 4.89
CA ASP A 38 -10.58 11.44 4.16
C ASP A 38 -9.15 11.85 3.93
N TRP A 39 -8.27 11.64 4.92
CA TRP A 39 -6.85 11.88 4.75
C TRP A 39 -6.26 11.04 3.62
N LEU A 40 -6.60 9.75 3.54
CA LEU A 40 -6.11 8.88 2.46
C LEU A 40 -6.62 9.35 1.09
N ARG A 41 -7.88 9.80 0.99
CA ARG A 41 -8.44 10.36 -0.25
C ARG A 41 -7.66 11.61 -0.68
N SER A 42 -7.44 12.54 0.24
CA SER A 42 -6.68 13.77 -0.03
C SER A 42 -5.20 13.50 -0.32
N PHE A 43 -4.60 12.48 0.30
CA PHE A 43 -3.24 12.06 0.04
C PHE A 43 -3.10 11.50 -1.39
N ARG A 44 -4.01 10.62 -1.82
CA ARG A 44 -4.05 10.13 -3.21
C ARG A 44 -4.34 11.22 -4.24
N ALA A 45 -5.16 12.21 -3.90
CA ALA A 45 -5.45 13.33 -4.79
C ALA A 45 -4.21 14.20 -5.04
N ARG A 46 -3.34 14.35 -4.04
CA ARG A 46 -2.07 15.09 -4.13
C ARG A 46 -0.97 14.29 -4.84
N HIS A 47 -0.93 12.98 -4.63
CA HIS A 47 0.09 12.08 -5.20
C HIS A 47 -0.56 11.09 -6.18
N LYS A 48 -0.83 11.55 -7.41
CA LYS A 48 -1.51 10.75 -8.45
C LYS A 48 -0.63 9.62 -9.02
N ASP A 49 0.68 9.77 -8.88
CA ASP A 49 1.73 8.82 -9.20
C ASP A 49 1.81 7.64 -8.21
N LEU A 50 1.22 7.79 -7.03
CA LEU A 50 1.26 6.77 -5.98
C LEU A 50 0.23 5.65 -6.24
N SER A 51 0.71 4.48 -6.65
CA SER A 51 -0.13 3.29 -6.83
C SER A 51 -0.33 2.55 -5.50
N LEU A 52 -1.40 2.90 -4.77
CA LEU A 52 -1.87 2.15 -3.61
C LEU A 52 -2.83 1.04 -4.05
N LYS A 53 -2.29 -0.08 -4.53
CA LYS A 53 -3.09 -1.25 -4.91
C LYS A 53 -2.91 -2.35 -3.88
N LYS A 54 -4.02 -2.91 -3.42
CA LYS A 54 -3.99 -4.20 -2.73
C LYS A 54 -3.55 -5.22 -3.80
N PRO A 55 -2.48 -5.99 -3.57
CA PRO A 55 -2.10 -7.04 -4.51
C PRO A 55 -3.28 -7.99 -4.69
N GLU A 56 -3.61 -8.32 -5.94
CA GLU A 56 -4.59 -9.35 -6.21
C GLU A 56 -4.10 -10.68 -5.63
N PRO A 57 -4.98 -11.50 -5.04
CA PRO A 57 -4.59 -12.79 -4.48
C PRO A 57 -4.03 -13.67 -5.60
N CYS A 58 -2.71 -13.78 -5.65
CA CYS A 58 -2.00 -14.67 -6.55
C CYS A 58 -1.65 -15.95 -5.78
N SER A 59 -1.86 -17.12 -6.39
CA SER A 59 -1.47 -18.37 -5.74
C SER A 59 0.05 -18.45 -5.63
N LEU A 60 0.58 -19.13 -4.62
CA LEU A 60 2.02 -19.24 -4.42
C LEU A 60 2.71 -19.80 -5.67
N ALA A 61 2.12 -20.85 -6.27
CA ALA A 61 2.60 -21.45 -7.51
C ALA A 61 2.69 -20.45 -8.68
N ARG A 62 1.70 -19.56 -8.84
CA ARG A 62 1.73 -18.51 -9.87
C ARG A 62 2.79 -17.45 -9.57
N ALA A 63 2.95 -17.06 -8.32
CA ALA A 63 3.98 -16.10 -7.92
C ALA A 63 5.40 -16.64 -8.16
N THR A 64 5.65 -17.92 -7.87
CA THR A 64 6.94 -18.58 -8.11
C THR A 64 7.19 -18.86 -9.59
N ALA A 65 6.14 -19.12 -10.36
CA ALA A 65 6.24 -19.32 -11.81
C ALA A 65 6.52 -18.01 -12.58
N PHE A 66 6.35 -16.84 -11.96
CA PHE A 66 6.66 -15.54 -12.57
C PHE A 66 8.16 -15.23 -12.43
N ASN A 67 8.99 -15.97 -13.17
CA ASN A 67 10.45 -15.82 -13.23
C ASN A 67 10.94 -15.52 -14.65
N ARG A 68 12.21 -15.09 -14.78
CA ARG A 68 12.78 -14.63 -16.06
C ARG A 68 12.67 -15.68 -17.17
N ASP A 69 12.98 -16.93 -16.88
CA ASP A 69 12.99 -18.02 -17.87
C ASP A 69 11.57 -18.33 -18.38
N ASN A 70 10.60 -18.40 -17.46
CA ASN A 70 9.20 -18.62 -17.81
C ASN A 70 8.61 -17.44 -18.60
N VAL A 71 8.95 -16.21 -18.23
CA VAL A 71 8.51 -15.00 -18.96
C VAL A 71 9.12 -14.97 -20.36
N LYS A 72 10.41 -15.29 -20.50
CA LYS A 72 11.08 -15.35 -21.79
C LYS A 72 10.40 -16.36 -22.72
N THR A 73 10.18 -17.58 -22.23
CA THR A 73 9.50 -18.65 -22.98
C THR A 73 8.09 -18.25 -23.42
N PHE A 74 7.36 -17.50 -22.60
CA PHE A 74 6.00 -17.08 -22.91
C PHE A 74 5.91 -16.06 -24.07
N PHE A 75 6.94 -15.20 -24.23
CA PHE A 75 6.94 -14.13 -25.24
C PHE A 75 7.76 -14.45 -26.51
N GLU A 76 8.43 -15.60 -26.58
CA GLU A 76 9.21 -16.04 -27.75
C GLU A 76 8.39 -16.91 -28.74
N ILE A 77 7.08 -16.66 -28.87
CA ILE A 77 6.22 -17.26 -29.90
C ILE A 77 6.23 -16.41 -31.16
#